data_AF-A0AA41ERL0-F1
#
_entry.id   AF-A0AA41ERL0-F1
#
_cell.length_a   1.000
_cell.length_b   1.000
_cell.length_c   1.000
_cell.angle_alpha   90.00
_cell.angle_beta   90.00
_cell.angle_gamma   90.00
#
_symmetry.space_group_name_H-M   'P 1'
#
loop_
_entity.id
_entity.type
_entity.pdbx_description
1 polymer ?
#
loop_
_entity_poly.entity_id
_entity_poly.type
_entity_poly.pdbx_seq_one_letter_code
_entity_poly.pdbx_strand_id
1 'polypeptide(L)' 'MGKTYKPLDEKLLSTGLRMNYIANKMGIDISYLYKLRVNPSNISAIQLDKMANSTGIDFLVLLSVVKKFNREVDKLAS' A
#
# COMPACT_ATOMS: atom_id res chain seq x y z
N MET A 1 -13.99 -8.32 -8.95
CA MET A 1 -13.69 -8.10 -7.51
C MET A 1 -12.18 -8.08 -7.36
N GLY A 2 -11.57 -6.91 -7.19
CA GLY A 2 -10.12 -6.75 -7.23
C GLY A 2 -9.41 -7.49 -6.11
N LYS A 3 -8.46 -8.37 -6.45
CA LYS A 3 -7.56 -9.03 -5.47
C LYS A 3 -6.50 -8.02 -5.01
N THR A 4 -6.87 -7.08 -4.15
CA THR A 4 -5.90 -6.25 -3.43
C THR A 4 -5.17 -7.10 -2.38
N TYR A 5 -3.96 -6.68 -2.02
CA TYR A 5 -3.18 -7.33 -0.98
C TYR A 5 -3.76 -7.00 0.40
N LYS A 6 -4.50 -7.95 0.97
CA LYS A 6 -5.25 -7.77 2.23
C LYS A 6 -4.40 -7.19 3.37
N PRO A 7 -3.14 -7.61 3.61
CA PRO A 7 -2.35 -7.04 4.70
C PRO A 7 -2.09 -5.54 4.55
N LEU A 8 -1.96 -5.01 3.33
CA LEU A 8 -1.86 -3.57 3.12
C LEU A 8 -3.21 -2.89 3.35
N ASP A 9 -4.29 -3.47 2.84
CA ASP A 9 -5.64 -2.94 3.02
C ASP A 9 -6.03 -2.84 4.49
N GLU A 10 -5.74 -3.86 5.28
CA GLU A 10 -6.00 -3.89 6.73
C GLU A 10 -5.27 -2.75 7.45
N LYS A 11 -4.01 -2.47 7.08
CA LYS A 11 -3.25 -1.34 7.63
C LYS A 11 -3.91 -0.01 7.25
N LEU A 12 -4.25 0.19 5.99
CA LEU A 12 -4.88 1.42 5.53
C LEU A 12 -6.27 1.63 6.17
N LEU A 13 -7.09 0.58 6.24
CA LEU A 13 -8.42 0.63 6.86
C LEU A 13 -8.38 0.87 8.37
N SER A 14 -7.33 0.38 9.06
CA SER A 14 -7.18 0.57 10.51
C SER A 14 -7.03 2.04 10.93
N THR A 15 -6.70 2.92 9.98
CA THR A 15 -6.60 4.38 10.22
C THR A 15 -7.96 5.08 10.27
N GLY A 16 -9.04 4.42 9.84
CA GLY A 16 -10.37 5.04 9.67
C GLY A 16 -10.47 5.99 8.47
N LEU A 17 -9.39 6.19 7.71
CA LEU A 17 -9.38 7.06 6.54
C LEU A 17 -10.00 6.40 5.32
N ARG A 18 -10.72 7.19 4.53
CA ARG A 18 -11.25 6.73 3.24
C ARG A 18 -10.14 6.66 2.20
N MET A 19 -10.19 5.67 1.31
CA MET A 19 -9.15 5.48 0.28
C MET A 19 -9.00 6.69 -0.67
N ASN A 20 -10.11 7.36 -0.99
CA ASN A 20 -10.08 8.59 -1.80
C ASN A 20 -9.37 9.75 -1.09
N TYR A 21 -9.50 9.84 0.24
CA TYR A 21 -8.76 10.80 1.05
C TYR A 21 -7.26 10.50 1.03
N ILE A 22 -6.86 9.24 1.22
CA ILE A 22 -5.46 8.80 1.17
C ILE A 22 -4.84 9.13 -0.19
N ALA A 23 -5.50 8.74 -1.29
CA ALA A 23 -5.03 9.01 -2.64
C ALA A 23 -4.84 10.52 -2.90
N ASN A 24 -5.82 11.33 -2.50
CA ASN A 24 -5.75 12.79 -2.61
C ASN A 24 -4.55 13.36 -1.84
N LYS A 25 -4.33 12.94 -0.59
CA LYS A 25 -3.19 13.38 0.23
C LYS A 25 -1.83 12.94 -0.31
N MET A 26 -1.77 11.78 -0.97
CA MET A 26 -0.59 11.31 -1.68
C MET A 26 -0.34 12.07 -3.01
N GLY A 27 -1.32 12.85 -3.48
CA GLY A 27 -1.27 13.53 -4.78
C GLY A 27 -1.36 12.57 -5.97
N ILE A 28 -2.13 11.50 -5.85
CA ILE A 28 -2.32 10.49 -6.90
C ILE A 28 -3.80 10.21 -7.16
N ASP A 29 -4.09 9.66 -8.34
CA ASP A 29 -5.44 9.18 -8.66
C ASP A 29 -5.81 7.94 -7.81
N ILE A 30 -7.10 7.81 -7.47
CA ILE A 30 -7.61 6.68 -6.70
C ILE A 30 -7.39 5.34 -7.41
N SER A 31 -7.45 5.32 -8.73
CA SER A 31 -7.16 4.13 -9.54
C SER A 31 -5.69 3.77 -9.48
N TYR A 32 -4.79 4.76 -9.33
CA TYR A 32 -3.37 4.51 -9.12
C TYR A 32 -3.11 3.92 -7.73
N LEU A 33 -3.74 4.45 -6.68
CA LEU A 33 -3.69 3.85 -5.35
C LEU A 33 -4.21 2.40 -5.37
N TYR A 34 -5.27 2.12 -6.11
CA TYR A 34 -5.77 0.76 -6.31
C TYR A 34 -4.73 -0.17 -6.96
N LYS A 35 -4.02 0.29 -8.00
CA LYS A 35 -2.93 -0.49 -8.63
C LYS A 35 -1.80 -0.82 -7.65
N LEU A 36 -1.41 0.14 -6.80
CA LEU A 36 -0.42 -0.08 -5.74
C LEU A 36 -0.90 -1.12 -4.70
N ARG A 37 -2.19 -1.10 -4.35
CA ARG A 37 -2.78 -2.08 -3.45
C ARG A 37 -2.92 -3.47 -4.06
N VAL A 38 -3.08 -3.58 -5.38
CA VAL A 38 -3.09 -4.86 -6.12
C VAL A 38 -1.69 -5.47 -6.16
N ASN A 39 -0.67 -4.65 -6.42
CA ASN A 39 0.72 -5.10 -6.47
C ASN A 39 1.64 -4.16 -5.65
N PRO A 40 1.81 -4.45 -4.35
CA PRO A 40 2.68 -3.66 -3.47
C PRO A 40 4.15 -3.58 -3.92
N SER A 41 4.66 -4.50 -4.75
CA SER A 41 6.02 -4.41 -5.29
C SER A 41 6.27 -3.16 -6.13
N ASN A 42 5.21 -2.56 -6.67
CA ASN A 42 5.29 -1.33 -7.46
C ASN A 42 5.38 -0.06 -6.60
N ILE A 43 5.29 -0.18 -5.26
CA ILE A 43 5.35 0.98 -4.37
C ILE A 43 6.81 1.37 -4.18
N SER A 44 7.19 2.53 -4.72
CA SER A 44 8.53 3.11 -4.52
C SER A 44 8.71 3.65 -3.10
N ALA A 45 9.96 3.90 -2.68
CA ALA A 45 10.25 4.53 -1.39
C ALA A 45 9.56 5.89 -1.23
N ILE A 46 9.50 6.69 -2.30
CA ILE A 46 8.80 8.00 -2.30
C ILE A 46 7.30 7.80 -2.10
N GLN A 47 6.70 6.76 -2.69
CA GLN A 47 5.28 6.47 -2.51
C GLN A 47 4.97 5.94 -1.11
N LEU A 48 5.87 5.13 -0.53
CA LEU A 48 5.76 4.69 0.86
C LEU A 48 5.82 5.87 1.82
N ASP A 49 6.73 6.82 1.62
CA ASP A 49 6.82 8.03 2.44
C ASP A 49 5.55 8.89 2.34
N LYS A 50 5.04 9.12 1.12
CA LYS A 50 3.75 9.80 0.91
C LYS A 50 2.60 9.06 1.59
N MET A 51 2.57 7.74 1.51
CA MET A 51 1.55 6.91 2.14
C MET A 51 1.64 7.03 3.68
N ALA A 52 2.83 6.94 4.26
CA ALA A 52 3.07 7.13 5.69
C ALA A 52 2.55 8.49 6.15
N ASN A 53 2.96 9.57 5.49
CA ASN A 53 2.53 10.94 5.80
C ASN A 53 1.01 11.14 5.63
N SER A 54 0.38 10.48 4.64
CA SER A 54 -1.06 10.60 4.40
C SER A 54 -1.93 9.81 5.38
N THR A 55 -1.37 8.78 6.02
CA THR A 55 -2.11 7.80 6.84
C THR A 55 -1.75 7.85 8.32
N GLY A 56 -0.61 8.44 8.67
CA GLY A 56 -0.02 8.36 10.01
C GLY A 56 0.59 7.00 10.34
N ILE A 57 0.62 6.06 9.38
CA ILE A 57 1.25 4.75 9.57
C ILE A 57 2.77 4.93 9.45
N ASP A 58 3.51 4.31 10.37
CA ASP A 58 4.97 4.29 10.32
C ASP A 58 5.50 3.72 9.00
N PHE A 59 6.52 4.38 8.45
CA PHE A 59 7.13 4.00 7.18
C PHE A 59 7.69 2.57 7.21
N LEU A 60 8.35 2.15 8.31
CA LEU A 60 8.93 0.82 8.43
C LEU A 60 7.84 -0.26 8.50
N VAL A 61 6.69 0.06 9.10
CA VAL A 61 5.51 -0.82 9.07
C VAL A 61 5.04 -1.03 7.63
N LEU A 62 4.86 0.03 6.85
CA LEU A 62 4.45 -0.09 5.44
C LEU A 62 5.49 -0.84 4.60
N LEU A 63 6.78 -0.54 4.79
CA LEU A 63 7.88 -1.24 4.14
C LEU A 63 7.88 -2.74 4.45
N SER A 64 7.58 -3.13 5.71
CA SER A 64 7.51 -4.53 6.11
C SER A 64 6.40 -5.29 5.37
N VAL A 65 5.26 -4.63 5.13
CA VAL A 65 4.12 -5.20 4.38
C VAL A 65 4.51 -5.41 2.91
N VAL A 66 5.16 -4.44 2.29
CA VAL A 66 5.66 -4.57 0.91
C VAL A 66 6.69 -5.71 0.80
N LYS A 67 7.64 -5.78 1.74
CA LYS A 67 8.63 -6.87 1.77
C LYS A 67 7.98 -8.25 1.94
N LYS A 68 6.92 -8.35 2.75
CA LYS A 68 6.16 -9.59 2.92
C LYS A 68 5.51 -10.03 1.61
N PHE A 69 4.87 -9.12 0.89
CA PHE A 69 4.30 -9.41 -0.43
C PHE A 69 5.36 -9.94 -1.40
N ASN A 70 6.50 -9.28 -1.52
CA ASN A 70 7.58 -9.71 -2.42
C ASN A 70 8.03 -11.14 -2.12
N ARG A 71 8.23 -11.48 -0.84
CA ARG A 71 8.61 -12.85 -0.43
C ARG A 71 7.53 -13.89 -0.75
N GLU A 72 6.26 -13.52 -0.65
CA GLU A 72 5.14 -14.42 -0.98
C GLU A 72 5.07 -14.67 -2.49
N VAL A 73 5.32 -13.64 -3.31
CA VAL A 73 5.38 -13.78 -4.77
C VAL A 73 6.62 -14.55 -5.22
N ASP A 74 7.80 -14.29 -4.66
CA ASP A 74 9.04 -14.99 -4.98
C ASP A 74 8.91 -16.51 -4.74
N LYS A 75 8.24 -16.90 -3.65
CA LYS A 75 7.93 -18.31 -3.33
C LYS A 75 6.99 -18.99 -4.33
N LEU A 76 6.15 -18.22 -5.02
CA LEU A 76 5.24 -18.77 -6.04
C LEU A 76 5.92 -18.91 -7.41
N ALA A 77 7.03 -18.20 -7.62
CA ALA A 77 7.82 -18.25 -8.85
C ALA A 77 8.96 -19.29 -8.81
N SER A 78 9.23 -19.86 -7.63
CA SER A 78 10.26 -20.91 -7.39
C SER A 78 9.64 -22.30 -7.40
#